data_AF-A0A836ZR44-F1
#
_entry.id   AF-A0A836ZR44-F1
#
_cell.length_a   1.000
_cell.length_b   1.000
_cell.length_c   1.000
_cell.angle_alpha   90.00
_cell.angle_beta   90.00
_cell.angle_gamma   90.00
#
_symmetry.space_group_name_H-M   'P 1'
#
loop_
_entity.id
_entity.type
_entity.pdbx_description
1 polymer ?
#
loop_
_entity_poly.entity_id
_entity_poly.type
_entity_poly.pdbx_seq_one_letter_code
_entity_poly.pdbx_strand_id
1 'polypeptide(L)'
;MQGGDVLDGRAMLWCRANRPARLRVEWDTRPSLRQARRVEGTIASAAHDFTARADLSGLPRNQDIFYRVRFEDADSGVLSAPVHGHLRSAPQVRGDVRFVWSGDTVGQGFGINPDIGGMRIYNAMRERNPDFFLHSGDTIYADNPIPAELTVEDVEIDGRSGVLTV
;
A
#
# COMPACT_ATOMS: atom_id res chain seq x y z
N MET A 1 -1.39 3.57 -3.18
CA MET A 1 -0.74 4.40 -2.13
C MET A 1 -0.02 3.45 -1.20
N GLN A 2 1.15 3.85 -0.71
CA GLN A 2 1.89 3.15 0.31
C GLN A 2 2.33 4.14 1.39
N GLY A 3 2.25 3.75 2.66
CA GLY A 3 2.87 4.46 3.78
C GLY A 3 3.94 3.56 4.39
N GLY A 4 5.12 4.10 4.68
CA GLY A 4 6.26 3.30 5.13
C GLY A 4 7.47 4.15 5.51
N ASP A 5 8.63 3.52 5.53
CA ASP A 5 9.93 4.11 5.89
C ASP A 5 9.84 4.95 7.18
N VAL A 6 9.23 4.36 8.21
CA VAL A 6 9.01 5.02 9.49
C VAL A 6 10.36 5.19 10.19
N LEU A 7 10.68 6.44 10.48
CA LEU A 7 11.83 6.86 11.26
C LEU A 7 11.36 7.63 12.50
N ASP A 8 12.30 8.02 13.36
CA ASP A 8 11.96 8.86 14.50
C ASP A 8 11.33 10.19 14.04
N GLY A 9 10.08 10.40 14.43
CA GLY A 9 9.30 11.58 14.09
C GLY A 9 8.96 11.73 12.60
N ARG A 10 9.19 10.72 11.76
CA ARG A 10 8.99 10.80 10.31
C ARG A 10 8.41 9.55 9.68
N ALA A 11 7.72 9.71 8.56
CA ALA A 11 7.27 8.61 7.71
C ALA A 11 7.11 9.10 6.26
N MET A 12 7.25 8.20 5.30
CA MET A 12 7.08 8.50 3.88
C MET A 12 5.73 7.99 3.37
N LEU A 13 5.05 8.82 2.59
CA LEU A 13 3.91 8.39 1.80
C LEU A 13 4.27 8.41 0.31
N TRP A 14 3.94 7.34 -0.39
CA TRP A 14 4.11 7.18 -1.83
C TRP A 14 2.75 7.00 -2.51
N CYS A 15 2.51 7.78 -3.56
CA CYS A 15 1.26 7.77 -4.31
C CYS A 15 1.54 7.89 -5.80
N ARG A 16 0.55 7.55 -6.63
CA ARG A 16 0.59 7.74 -8.07
C ARG A 16 -0.73 8.36 -8.54
N ALA A 17 -0.65 9.34 -9.41
CA ALA A 17 -1.79 9.92 -10.11
C ALA A 17 -1.89 9.33 -11.53
N ASN A 18 -3.01 9.57 -12.22
CA ASN A 18 -3.16 9.21 -13.63
C ASN A 18 -2.92 10.38 -14.59
N ARG A 19 -2.47 11.53 -14.06
CA ARG A 19 -2.27 12.80 -14.78
C ARG A 19 -1.37 13.74 -13.96
N PRO A 20 -0.84 14.84 -14.54
CA PRO A 20 -0.07 15.81 -13.80
C PRO A 20 -0.85 16.39 -12.61
N ALA A 21 -0.32 16.24 -11.40
CA ALA A 21 -1.03 16.68 -10.21
C ALA A 21 -0.10 16.87 -9.00
N ARG A 22 -0.46 17.76 -8.08
CA ARG A 22 0.24 17.95 -6.80
C ARG A 22 -0.33 17.06 -5.73
N LEU A 23 0.54 16.36 -5.02
CA LEU A 23 0.14 15.56 -3.86
C LEU A 23 -0.19 16.46 -2.67
N ARG A 24 -1.40 16.32 -2.12
CA ARG A 24 -1.87 17.02 -0.92
C ARG A 24 -2.16 16.00 0.17
N VAL A 25 -1.58 16.18 1.35
CA VAL A 25 -1.75 15.27 2.48
C VAL A 25 -2.25 16.02 3.72
N GLU A 26 -3.19 15.42 4.41
CA GLU A 26 -3.66 15.81 5.73
C GLU A 26 -3.45 14.64 6.69
N TRP A 27 -2.84 14.87 7.86
CA TRP A 27 -2.66 13.82 8.88
C TRP A 27 -2.98 14.30 10.30
N ASP A 28 -3.52 13.41 11.13
CA ASP A 28 -3.83 13.64 12.55
C ASP A 28 -3.58 12.33 13.34
N THR A 29 -3.46 12.44 14.65
CA THR A 29 -3.45 11.29 15.58
C THR A 29 -4.84 10.73 15.87
N ARG A 30 -5.88 11.37 15.33
CA ARG A 30 -7.27 10.92 15.44
C ARG A 30 -7.87 10.66 14.05
N PRO A 31 -8.67 9.60 13.88
CA PRO A 31 -9.24 9.22 12.58
C PRO A 31 -10.17 10.30 11.99
N SER A 32 -10.69 11.20 12.83
CA SER A 32 -11.57 12.30 12.39
C SER A 32 -10.87 13.37 11.54
N LEU A 33 -9.53 13.46 11.58
CA LEU A 33 -8.73 14.49 10.89
C LEU A 33 -9.17 15.95 11.17
N ARG A 34 -9.88 16.21 12.28
CA ARG A 34 -10.40 17.55 12.60
C ARG A 34 -9.31 18.58 12.91
N GLN A 35 -8.14 18.15 13.38
CA GLN A 35 -6.99 19.01 13.64
C GLN A 35 -5.79 18.58 12.80
N ALA A 36 -6.07 18.17 11.55
CA ALA A 36 -5.04 17.64 10.69
C ALA A 36 -3.96 18.67 10.34
N ARG A 37 -2.71 18.23 10.38
CA ARG A 37 -1.57 18.95 9.80
C ARG A 37 -1.53 18.70 8.31
N ARG A 38 -1.19 19.74 7.55
CA ARG A 38 -1.11 19.71 6.08
C ARG A 38 0.33 19.56 5.63
N VAL A 39 0.52 18.71 4.63
CA VAL A 39 1.82 18.49 3.98
C VAL A 39 1.60 18.56 2.47
N GLU A 40 2.43 19.35 1.80
CA GLU A 40 2.53 19.34 0.35
C GLU A 40 3.56 18.28 -0.06
N GLY A 41 3.14 17.34 -0.89
CA GLY A 41 4.05 16.39 -1.50
C GLY A 41 4.62 16.89 -2.83
N THR A 42 5.43 16.05 -3.44
CA THR A 42 5.98 16.30 -4.77
C THR A 42 4.90 16.30 -5.85
N ILE A 43 5.25 16.83 -7.02
CA ILE A 43 4.38 16.82 -8.20
C ILE A 43 4.48 15.45 -8.87
N ALA A 44 3.34 14.83 -9.14
CA ALA A 44 3.23 13.72 -10.07
C ALA A 44 3.35 14.26 -11.50
N SER A 45 4.33 13.79 -12.26
CA SER A 45 4.54 14.18 -13.66
C SER A 45 4.97 12.99 -14.51
N ALA A 46 4.82 13.12 -15.83
CA ALA A 46 5.21 12.07 -16.78
C ALA A 46 6.69 11.65 -16.63
N ALA A 47 7.57 12.57 -16.24
CA ALA A 47 8.99 12.31 -16.03
C ALA A 47 9.27 11.28 -14.91
N HIS A 48 8.29 11.02 -14.04
CA HIS A 48 8.42 10.10 -12.90
C HIS A 48 7.24 9.09 -12.85
N ASP A 49 6.66 8.76 -14.01
CA ASP A 49 5.47 7.91 -14.15
C ASP A 49 4.31 8.33 -13.22
N PHE A 50 4.14 9.63 -13.05
CA PHE A 50 3.13 10.24 -12.19
C PHE A 50 3.19 9.78 -10.73
N THR A 51 4.35 9.30 -10.27
CA THR A 51 4.60 9.01 -8.86
C THR A 51 4.88 10.30 -8.10
N ALA A 52 4.43 10.35 -6.85
CA ALA A 52 4.64 11.47 -5.95
C ALA A 52 4.83 10.98 -4.52
N ARG A 53 5.53 11.80 -3.73
CA ARG A 53 5.89 11.52 -2.35
C ARG A 53 5.54 12.65 -1.40
N ALA A 54 5.22 12.31 -0.17
CA ALA A 54 5.12 13.27 0.92
C ALA A 54 5.91 12.78 2.13
N ASP A 55 6.77 13.65 2.65
CA ASP A 55 7.55 13.42 3.86
C ASP A 55 6.78 13.97 5.06
N LEU A 56 6.22 13.08 5.88
CA LEU A 56 5.59 13.48 7.12
C LEU A 56 6.67 13.70 8.16
N SER A 57 6.66 14.86 8.80
CA SER A 57 7.63 15.23 9.83
C SER A 57 6.94 15.73 11.10
N GLY A 58 7.68 15.68 12.21
CA GLY A 58 7.16 16.06 13.53
C GLY A 58 6.05 15.13 14.01
N LEU A 59 6.09 13.85 13.61
CA LEU A 59 5.18 12.83 14.10
C LEU A 59 5.45 12.57 15.59
N PRO A 60 4.41 12.48 16.44
CA PRO A 60 4.59 12.03 17.80
C PRO A 60 5.02 10.56 17.79
N ARG A 61 5.86 10.14 18.73
CA ARG A 61 6.29 8.74 18.89
C ARG A 61 5.16 7.87 19.41
N ASN A 62 5.19 6.58 19.07
CA ASN A 62 4.27 5.55 19.55
C ASN A 62 2.79 5.91 19.41
N GLN A 63 2.42 6.49 18.26
CA GLN A 63 1.05 6.94 17.99
C GLN A 63 0.53 6.39 16.66
N ASP A 64 -0.78 6.18 16.63
CA ASP A 64 -1.51 5.99 15.38
C ASP A 64 -1.55 7.31 14.61
N ILE A 65 -1.11 7.27 13.35
CA ILE A 65 -1.13 8.40 12.44
C ILE A 65 -2.12 8.09 11.33
N PHE A 66 -3.25 8.77 11.36
CA PHE A 66 -4.27 8.69 10.32
C PHE A 66 -4.02 9.78 9.31
N TYR A 67 -4.12 9.45 8.02
CA TYR A 67 -3.89 10.41 6.97
C TYR A 67 -4.89 10.26 5.82
N ARG A 68 -5.09 11.36 5.12
CA ARG A 68 -5.88 11.46 3.90
C ARG A 68 -5.04 12.13 2.84
N VAL A 69 -5.06 11.55 1.66
CA VAL A 69 -4.33 12.03 0.50
C VAL A 69 -5.30 12.38 -0.62
N ARG A 70 -5.02 13.49 -1.30
CA ARG A 70 -5.67 13.89 -2.54
C ARG A 70 -4.60 14.35 -3.52
N PHE A 71 -4.91 14.24 -4.81
CA PHE A 71 -4.17 14.92 -5.85
C PHE A 71 -4.94 16.15 -6.29
N GLU A 72 -4.25 17.28 -6.38
CA GLU A 72 -4.76 18.50 -7.01
C GLU A 72 -4.26 18.54 -8.45
N ASP A 73 -5.20 18.46 -9.40
CA ASP A 73 -4.90 18.50 -10.83
C ASP A 73 -4.14 19.77 -11.21
N ALA A 74 -3.06 19.63 -11.99
CA ALA A 74 -2.17 20.75 -12.27
C ALA A 74 -2.80 21.83 -13.18
N ASP A 75 -3.77 21.46 -14.01
CA ASP A 75 -4.39 22.37 -14.98
C ASP A 75 -5.66 23.02 -14.42
N SER A 76 -6.52 22.22 -13.79
CA SER A 76 -7.84 22.64 -13.30
C SER A 76 -7.88 23.00 -11.81
N GLY A 77 -6.88 22.60 -11.03
CA GLY A 77 -6.87 22.75 -9.56
C GLY A 77 -7.89 21.87 -8.83
N VAL A 78 -8.58 20.97 -9.54
CA VAL A 78 -9.60 20.10 -8.94
C VAL A 78 -8.93 19.01 -8.10
N LEU A 79 -9.49 18.77 -6.91
CA LEU A 79 -9.03 17.71 -6.02
C LEU A 79 -9.65 16.35 -6.37
N SER A 80 -8.83 15.31 -6.37
CA SER A 80 -9.29 13.92 -6.47
C SER A 80 -10.17 13.51 -5.30
N ALA A 81 -10.86 12.36 -5.47
CA ALA A 81 -11.42 11.63 -4.35
C ALA A 81 -10.32 11.34 -3.30
N PRO A 82 -10.65 11.39 -2.01
CA PRO A 82 -9.67 11.14 -0.96
C PRO A 82 -9.36 9.66 -0.84
N VAL A 83 -8.07 9.36 -0.63
CA VAL A 83 -7.63 8.03 -0.20
C VAL A 83 -7.15 8.15 1.24
N HIS A 84 -7.67 7.29 2.11
CA HIS A 84 -7.34 7.25 3.52
C HIS A 84 -6.32 6.14 3.80
N GLY A 85 -5.44 6.40 4.75
CA GLY A 85 -4.49 5.42 5.24
C GLY A 85 -4.17 5.66 6.71
N HIS A 86 -3.42 4.71 7.27
CA HIS A 86 -3.02 4.70 8.66
C HIS A 86 -1.66 4.01 8.77
N LEU A 87 -0.82 4.51 9.67
CA LEU A 87 0.42 3.88 10.08
C LEU A 87 0.67 4.12 11.57
N ARG A 88 1.56 3.32 12.15
CA ARG A 88 2.08 3.55 13.50
C ARG A 88 3.43 4.25 13.42
N SER A 89 3.61 5.33 14.17
CA SER A 89 4.90 6.02 14.26
C SER A 89 5.91 5.25 15.11
N ALA A 90 7.20 5.59 14.98
CA ALA A 90 8.29 4.92 15.68
C ALA A 90 8.04 4.83 17.20
N PRO A 91 8.35 3.68 17.84
CA PRO A 91 8.11 3.48 19.26
C PRO A 91 9.02 4.39 20.13
N GLN A 92 8.53 4.77 21.31
CA GLN A 92 9.29 5.59 22.26
C GLN A 92 10.27 4.76 23.09
N VAL A 93 9.93 3.50 23.36
CA VAL A 93 10.72 2.56 24.16
C VAL A 93 10.85 1.25 23.39
N ARG A 94 11.86 0.44 23.72
CA ARG A 94 11.96 -0.92 23.20
C ARG A 94 10.77 -1.75 23.69
N GLY A 95 10.25 -2.59 22.82
CA GLY A 95 9.15 -3.49 23.12
C GLY A 95 9.04 -4.57 22.05
N ASP A 96 8.09 -5.47 22.26
CA ASP A 96 7.78 -6.51 21.29
C ASP A 96 7.25 -5.88 19.99
N VAL A 97 7.59 -6.50 18.87
CA VAL A 97 7.10 -6.13 17.55
C VAL A 97 6.40 -7.31 16.92
N ARG A 98 5.24 -7.05 16.32
CA ARG A 98 4.55 -7.99 15.44
C ARG A 98 4.72 -7.50 14.02
N PHE A 99 5.34 -8.30 13.18
CA PHE A 99 5.40 -8.01 11.75
C PHE A 99 5.03 -9.24 10.94
N VAL A 100 4.60 -8.99 9.72
CA VAL A 100 4.43 -10.02 8.70
C VAL A 100 5.43 -9.73 7.58
N TRP A 101 5.83 -10.77 6.86
CA TRP A 101 6.71 -10.64 5.72
C TRP A 101 6.23 -11.52 4.57
N SER A 102 6.61 -11.13 3.35
CA SER A 102 6.32 -11.87 2.12
C SER A 102 7.44 -11.64 1.11
N GLY A 103 7.54 -12.51 0.12
CA GLY A 103 8.30 -12.32 -1.12
C GLY A 103 7.47 -12.81 -2.30
N ASP A 104 8.09 -12.87 -3.47
CA ASP A 104 7.67 -13.70 -4.61
C ASP A 104 6.19 -13.48 -5.01
N THR A 105 5.80 -12.22 -5.07
CA THR A 105 4.44 -11.82 -5.44
C THR A 105 4.25 -11.97 -6.94
N VAL A 106 3.20 -12.70 -7.31
CA VAL A 106 2.79 -12.98 -8.68
C VAL A 106 3.86 -13.65 -9.55
N GLY A 107 4.64 -14.57 -8.96
CA GLY A 107 5.61 -15.39 -9.67
C GLY A 107 5.02 -16.63 -10.35
N GLN A 108 5.80 -17.23 -11.25
CA GLN A 108 5.50 -18.53 -11.88
C GLN A 108 4.15 -18.59 -12.62
N GLY A 109 3.68 -17.45 -13.16
CA GLY A 109 2.42 -17.39 -13.90
C GLY A 109 1.15 -17.38 -13.03
N PHE A 110 1.28 -17.32 -11.71
CA PHE A 110 0.15 -17.14 -10.79
C PHE A 110 -0.07 -15.65 -10.53
N GLY A 111 -1.31 -15.19 -10.68
CA GLY A 111 -1.66 -13.77 -10.61
C GLY A 111 -2.69 -13.42 -9.55
N ILE A 112 -3.24 -12.21 -9.72
CA ILE A 112 -4.42 -11.77 -9.00
C ILE A 112 -5.67 -12.39 -9.64
N ASN A 113 -6.52 -13.04 -8.84
CA ASN A 113 -7.83 -13.53 -9.29
C ASN A 113 -8.94 -12.65 -8.67
N PRO A 114 -9.59 -11.76 -9.45
CA PRO A 114 -10.64 -10.88 -8.94
C PRO A 114 -11.89 -11.62 -8.46
N ASP A 115 -12.23 -12.76 -9.06
CA ASP A 115 -13.45 -13.51 -8.78
C ASP A 115 -13.47 -14.10 -7.36
N ILE A 116 -12.30 -14.35 -6.77
CA ILE A 116 -12.15 -14.79 -5.38
C ILE A 116 -11.76 -13.64 -4.42
N GLY A 117 -11.85 -12.39 -4.87
CA GLY A 117 -11.51 -11.21 -4.06
C GLY A 117 -10.05 -10.77 -4.14
N GLY A 118 -9.33 -11.18 -5.18
CA GLY A 118 -7.93 -10.84 -5.43
C GLY A 118 -6.93 -11.73 -4.68
N MET A 119 -5.80 -11.14 -4.30
CA MET A 119 -4.73 -11.85 -3.57
C MET A 119 -5.09 -11.99 -2.08
N ARG A 120 -5.87 -13.04 -1.75
CA ARG A 120 -6.41 -13.31 -0.40
C ARG A 120 -5.37 -13.29 0.72
N ILE A 121 -4.12 -13.67 0.42
CA ILE A 121 -3.02 -13.67 1.40
C ILE A 121 -2.75 -12.29 2.01
N TYR A 122 -2.88 -11.20 1.25
CA TYR A 122 -2.69 -9.85 1.79
C TYR A 122 -3.79 -9.48 2.80
N ASN A 123 -5.03 -9.93 2.58
CA ASN A 123 -6.07 -9.73 3.56
C ASN A 123 -5.83 -10.58 4.82
N ALA A 124 -5.41 -11.84 4.67
CA ALA A 124 -5.05 -12.70 5.79
C ALA A 124 -3.88 -12.13 6.62
N MET A 125 -2.88 -11.54 5.97
CA MET A 125 -1.77 -10.82 6.63
C MET A 125 -2.28 -9.58 7.38
N ARG A 126 -3.12 -8.76 6.75
CA ARG A 126 -3.72 -7.56 7.36
C ARG A 126 -4.51 -7.90 8.63
N GLU A 127 -5.27 -8.99 8.62
CA GLU A 127 -6.07 -9.47 9.77
C GLU A 127 -5.22 -9.88 10.98
N ARG A 128 -3.90 -10.10 10.81
CA ARG A 128 -2.99 -10.34 11.95
C ARG A 128 -2.67 -9.08 12.74
N ASN A 129 -3.11 -7.91 12.27
CA ASN A 129 -2.84 -6.61 12.85
C ASN A 129 -1.34 -6.40 13.14
N PRO A 130 -0.46 -6.53 12.12
CA PRO A 130 0.97 -6.31 12.29
C PRO A 130 1.28 -4.82 12.48
N ASP A 131 2.36 -4.52 13.20
CA ASP A 131 2.93 -3.17 13.32
C ASP A 131 3.46 -2.67 11.97
N PHE A 132 4.03 -3.57 11.17
CA PHE A 132 4.49 -3.29 9.81
C PHE A 132 4.56 -4.56 8.95
N PHE A 133 4.64 -4.35 7.65
CA PHE A 133 4.87 -5.39 6.64
C PHE A 133 6.26 -5.22 6.03
N LEU A 134 7.01 -6.33 5.93
CA LEU A 134 8.29 -6.39 5.26
C LEU A 134 8.16 -7.16 3.94
N HIS A 135 8.45 -6.51 2.82
CA HIS A 135 8.51 -7.20 1.52
C HIS A 135 9.96 -7.56 1.19
N SER A 136 10.25 -8.85 1.10
CA SER A 136 11.59 -9.43 0.90
C SER A 136 11.94 -9.60 -0.59
N GLY A 137 11.66 -8.58 -1.41
CA GLY A 137 11.93 -8.64 -2.86
C GLY A 137 10.84 -9.36 -3.67
N ASP A 138 11.06 -9.45 -4.98
CA ASP A 138 10.16 -10.07 -5.96
C ASP A 138 8.70 -9.60 -5.82
N THR A 139 8.51 -8.28 -5.75
CA THR A 139 7.18 -7.66 -5.70
C THR A 139 6.43 -7.78 -7.05
N ILE A 140 7.17 -7.96 -8.14
CA ILE A 140 6.67 -8.23 -9.49
C ILE A 140 7.64 -9.16 -10.22
N TYR A 141 7.13 -9.91 -11.20
CA TYR A 141 7.92 -10.61 -12.22
C TYR A 141 7.67 -9.96 -13.57
N ALA A 142 8.53 -9.01 -13.94
CA ALA A 142 8.43 -8.28 -15.22
C ALA A 142 9.07 -9.05 -16.39
N ASP A 143 9.72 -10.16 -16.10
CA ASP A 143 10.44 -11.03 -17.03
C ASP A 143 9.52 -12.10 -17.66
N ASN A 144 8.42 -12.45 -17.02
CA ASN A 144 7.49 -13.48 -17.49
C ASN A 144 6.04 -12.97 -17.50
N PRO A 145 5.31 -13.11 -18.62
CA PRO A 145 3.90 -12.74 -18.67
C PRO A 145 3.06 -13.68 -17.80
N ILE A 146 2.06 -13.11 -17.12
CA ILE A 146 1.03 -13.88 -16.41
C ILE A 146 -0.10 -14.14 -17.41
N PRO A 147 -0.39 -15.40 -17.78
CA PRO A 147 -1.50 -15.72 -18.65
C PRO A 147 -2.83 -15.40 -17.94
N ALA A 148 -3.88 -15.13 -18.73
CA ALA A 148 -5.21 -14.87 -18.17
C ALA A 148 -5.83 -16.09 -17.47
N GLU A 149 -5.36 -17.29 -17.83
CA GLU A 149 -5.81 -18.57 -17.31
C GLU A 149 -4.61 -19.50 -17.18
N LEU A 150 -4.53 -20.23 -16.07
CA LEU A 150 -3.55 -21.28 -15.86
C LEU A 150 -4.26 -22.61 -15.59
N THR A 151 -3.88 -23.66 -16.32
CA THR A 151 -4.27 -25.03 -15.97
C THR A 151 -3.32 -25.54 -14.90
N VAL A 152 -3.83 -25.74 -13.69
CA VAL A 152 -3.07 -26.39 -12.61
C VAL A 152 -3.39 -27.90 -12.58
N GLU A 153 -2.43 -28.70 -12.15
CA GLU A 153 -2.66 -30.13 -11.91
C GLU A 153 -3.75 -30.34 -10.86
N ASP A 154 -4.53 -31.43 -11.00
CA ASP A 154 -5.63 -31.77 -10.12
C ASP A 154 -5.18 -31.77 -8.64
N VAL A 155 -5.81 -30.92 -7.82
CA VAL A 155 -5.72 -31.04 -6.37
C VAL A 155 -6.93 -31.86 -5.92
N GLU A 156 -6.68 -33.01 -5.30
CA GLU A 156 -7.74 -33.84 -4.74
C GLU A 156 -8.36 -33.12 -3.52
N ILE A 157 -9.54 -32.52 -3.69
CA ILE A 157 -10.38 -32.02 -2.60
C ILE A 157 -11.60 -32.94 -2.54
N ASP A 158 -11.73 -33.70 -1.45
CA ASP A 158 -12.85 -34.63 -1.21
C ASP A 158 -13.07 -35.67 -2.34
N GLY A 159 -11.99 -36.18 -2.94
CA GLY A 159 -12.04 -37.30 -3.90
C GLY A 159 -12.57 -36.93 -5.29
N ARG A 160 -12.50 -35.64 -5.68
CA ARG A 160 -12.84 -35.17 -7.03
C ARG A 160 -11.66 -34.44 -7.65
N SER A 161 -11.18 -34.94 -8.80
CA SER A 161 -10.31 -34.20 -9.70
C SER A 161 -11.09 -33.07 -10.37
N GLY A 162 -10.43 -31.93 -10.57
CA GLY A 162 -11.01 -30.74 -11.15
C GLY A 162 -9.93 -29.78 -11.59
N VAL A 163 -10.09 -29.24 -12.81
CA VAL A 163 -9.25 -28.16 -13.33
C VAL A 163 -9.63 -26.87 -12.63
N LEU A 164 -8.68 -26.27 -11.90
CA LEU A 164 -8.85 -24.92 -11.38
C LEU A 164 -8.24 -23.94 -12.39
N THR A 165 -9.10 -23.23 -13.11
CA THR A 165 -8.69 -22.01 -13.82
C THR A 165 -8.54 -20.90 -12.78
N VAL A 166 -7.32 -20.41 -12.57
CA VAL A 166 -7.01 -19.28 -11.68
C VAL A 166 -6.96 -17.98 -12.46
#